data_AF-A0A7Z9XDJ5-F1
#
_entry.id   AF-A0A7Z9XDJ5-F1
#
_cell.length_a   1.000
_cell.length_b   1.000
_cell.length_c   1.000
_cell.angle_alpha   90.00
_cell.angle_beta   90.00
_cell.angle_gamma   90.00
#
_symmetry.space_group_name_H-M   'P 1'
#
loop_
_entity.id
_entity.type
_entity.pdbx_description
1 polymer ?
#
loop_
_entity_poly.entity_id
_entity_poly.type
_entity_poly.pdbx_seq_one_letter_code
_entity_poly.pdbx_strand_id
1 'polypeptide(L)' 'MPVTDKYDAETISLIRLEAVKFRAKIKQIDLEKQILDIDCPDENKVECAMAIQKILGRQHGSSKK' A
#
# COMPACT_ATOMS: atom_id res chain seq x y z
N MET A 1 2.88 11.32 -19.63
CA MET A 1 1.52 11.78 -19.27
C MET A 1 1.29 11.34 -17.83
N PRO A 2 1.15 12.20 -16.82
CA PRO A 2 1.04 11.70 -15.45
C PRO A 2 -0.42 11.38 -15.15
N VAL A 3 -0.72 10.10 -15.05
CA VAL A 3 -1.97 9.54 -14.54
C VAL A 3 -1.63 8.96 -13.17
N THR A 4 -1.48 9.80 -12.14
CA THR A 4 -1.09 9.36 -10.79
C THR A 4 -1.67 10.33 -9.78
N ASP A 5 -2.97 10.26 -9.54
CA ASP A 5 -3.59 11.01 -8.44
C ASP A 5 -4.82 10.26 -7.89
N LYS A 6 -5.68 9.74 -8.78
CA LYS A 6 -6.84 8.93 -8.37
C LYS A 6 -6.48 7.51 -7.95
N TYR A 7 -5.54 6.88 -8.64
CA TYR A 7 -5.06 5.53 -8.33
C TYR A 7 -4.34 5.49 -6.97
N ASP A 8 -3.61 6.56 -6.65
CA ASP A 8 -2.91 6.72 -5.39
C ASP A 8 -3.86 6.82 -4.19
N ALA A 9 -4.94 7.58 -4.31
CA ALA A 9 -5.91 7.77 -3.21
C ALA A 9 -6.59 6.47 -2.77
N GLU A 10 -7.01 5.62 -3.71
CA GLU A 10 -7.60 4.31 -3.41
C GLU A 10 -6.58 3.37 -2.76
N THR A 11 -5.35 3.37 -3.27
CA THR A 11 -4.23 2.59 -2.73
C THR A 11 -3.90 2.98 -1.30
N ILE A 12 -3.78 4.28 -1.04
CA ILE A 12 -3.53 4.85 0.29
C ILE A 12 -4.65 4.46 1.25
N SER A 13 -5.92 4.49 0.79
CA SER A 13 -7.06 4.09 1.62
C SER A 13 -7.01 2.60 1.98
N LEU A 14 -6.70 1.72 1.03
CA LEU A 14 -6.55 0.29 1.28
C LEU A 14 -5.41 0.01 2.24
N ILE A 15 -4.24 0.62 2.02
CA ILE A 15 -3.07 0.49 2.90
C ILE A 15 -3.38 1.00 4.31
N ARG A 16 -4.11 2.12 4.44
CA ARG A 16 -4.57 2.64 5.74
C ARG A 16 -5.50 1.68 6.46
N LEU A 17 -6.51 1.15 5.77
CA LEU A 17 -7.44 0.18 6.35
C LEU A 17 -6.73 -1.09 6.83
N GLU A 18 -5.82 -1.61 6.01
CA GLU A 18 -5.03 -2.79 6.32
C GLU A 18 -4.07 -2.53 7.50
N ALA A 19 -3.38 -1.38 7.48
CA ALA A 19 -2.49 -0.97 8.56
C ALA A 19 -3.26 -0.84 9.89
N VAL A 20 -4.46 -0.24 9.89
CA VAL A 20 -5.30 -0.14 11.09
C VAL A 20 -5.72 -1.53 11.60
N LYS A 21 -6.10 -2.45 10.71
CA LYS A 21 -6.40 -3.85 11.08
C LYS A 21 -5.23 -4.54 11.77
N PHE A 22 -4.02 -4.35 11.24
CA PHE A 22 -2.80 -4.95 11.77
C PHE A 22 -2.13 -4.13 12.88
N ARG A 23 -2.78 -3.06 13.37
CA ARG A 23 -2.19 -2.10 14.34
C ARG A 23 -0.83 -1.55 13.90
N ALA A 24 -0.59 -1.46 12.60
CA ALA A 24 0.60 -0.87 12.02
C ALA A 24 0.52 0.66 12.01
N LYS A 25 1.65 1.31 12.28
CA LYS A 25 1.80 2.77 12.23
C LYS A 25 2.33 3.19 10.88
N ILE A 26 1.53 3.91 10.12
CA ILE A 26 1.98 4.54 8.88
C ILE A 26 2.77 5.80 9.24
N LYS A 27 4.05 5.83 8.89
CA LYS A 27 4.91 7.01 9.04
C LYS A 27 4.93 7.84 7.77
N GLN A 28 5.07 7.19 6.61
CA GLN A 28 5.10 7.86 5.31
C GLN A 28 4.54 6.96 4.21
N ILE A 29 3.72 7.52 3.32
CA ILE A 29 3.30 6.88 2.07
C ILE A 29 3.53 7.89 0.96
N ASP A 30 4.43 7.57 0.03
CA ASP A 30 4.76 8.38 -1.13
C ASP A 30 4.85 7.45 -2.34
N LEU A 31 3.73 7.31 -3.03
CA LEU A 31 3.59 6.39 -4.15
C LEU A 31 4.30 6.90 -5.40
N GLU A 32 4.44 8.22 -5.57
CA GLU A 32 5.23 8.82 -6.66
C GLU A 32 6.70 8.40 -6.61
N LYS A 33 7.29 8.41 -5.41
CA LYS A 33 8.66 7.93 -5.17
C LYS A 33 8.72 6.45 -4.85
N GLN A 34 7.58 5.76 -4.84
CA GLN A 34 7.43 4.36 -4.42
C GLN A 34 8.02 4.08 -3.03
N ILE A 35 7.91 5.04 -2.12
CA ILE A 35 8.33 4.93 -0.73
C ILE A 35 7.12 4.57 0.13
N LEU A 36 7.24 3.49 0.89
CA LEU A 36 6.24 3.07 1.85
C LEU A 36 6.91 2.81 3.21
N ASP A 37 6.75 3.75 4.14
CA ASP A 37 7.29 3.68 5.49
C ASP A 37 6.15 3.35 6.47
N ILE A 38 6.01 2.05 6.75
CA ILE A 38 4.96 1.51 7.61
C ILE A 38 5.61 0.63 8.66
N ASP A 39 5.40 1.03 9.90
CA ASP A 39 5.86 0.34 11.10
C ASP A 39 4.82 -0.73 11.46
N CYS A 40 4.97 -1.92 10.88
CA CYS A 40 4.12 -3.06 11.19
C CYS A 40 4.65 -3.78 12.45
N PRO A 41 3.80 -4.13 13.43
CA PRO A 41 4.22 -4.88 14.61
C PRO A 41 4.74 -6.27 14.23
N ASP A 42 5.74 -6.79 14.95
CA ASP A 42 6.41 -8.05 14.61
C ASP A 42 5.47 -9.27 14.55
N GLU A 43 4.35 -9.27 15.29
CA GLU A 43 3.30 -10.29 15.21
C GLU A 43 2.68 -10.42 13.80
N ASN A 44 2.59 -9.32 13.04
CA ASN A 44 1.90 -9.28 11.75
C ASN A 44 2.74 -8.64 10.64
N LYS A 45 4.04 -8.46 10.85
CA LYS A 45 4.95 -7.79 9.90
C LYS A 45 4.94 -8.46 8.52
N VAL A 46 4.88 -9.80 8.49
CA VAL A 46 4.81 -10.57 7.24
C VAL A 46 3.47 -10.37 6.53
N GLU A 47 2.36 -10.47 7.27
CA GLU A 47 1.00 -10.28 6.74
C GLU A 47 0.81 -8.86 6.18
N CYS A 48 1.27 -7.86 6.94
CA CYS A 48 1.25 -6.45 6.57
C CYS A 48 2.03 -6.21 5.26
N ALA A 49 3.27 -6.70 5.17
CA ALA A 49 4.09 -6.58 3.97
C ALA A 49 3.48 -7.32 2.76
N MET A 50 2.93 -8.52 2.96
CA MET A 50 2.28 -9.30 1.91
C MET A 50 1.00 -8.63 1.41
N ALA A 51 0.16 -8.10 2.30
CA ALA A 51 -1.07 -7.41 1.93
C ALA A 51 -0.77 -6.16 1.10
N ILE A 52 0.19 -5.35 1.53
CA ILE A 52 0.68 -4.18 0.81
C ILE A 52 1.21 -4.57 -0.58
N GLN A 53 2.07 -5.60 -0.67
CA GLN A 53 2.56 -6.10 -1.96
C GLN A 53 1.42 -6.60 -2.85
N LYS A 54 0.38 -7.19 -2.29
CA LYS A 54 -0.79 -7.67 -3.04
C LYS A 54 -1.63 -6.51 -3.59
N ILE A 55 -1.76 -5.42 -2.83
CA ILE A 55 -2.46 -4.19 -3.26
C ILE A 55 -1.67 -3.51 -4.40
N LEU A 56 -0.35 -3.38 -4.25
CA LEU A 56 0.55 -2.82 -5.27
C LEU A 56 0.60 -3.72 -6.52
N GLY A 57 0.71 -5.04 -6.34
CA GLY A 57 0.77 -6.03 -7.41
C GLY A 57 -0.53 -6.18 -8.20
N ARG A 58 -1.70 -5.99 -7.56
CA ARG A 58 -3.00 -5.97 -8.26
C ARG A 58 -3.11 -4.80 -9.23
N GLN A 59 -2.51 -3.64 -8.93
CA GLN A 59 -2.54 -2.48 -9.82
C GLN A 59 -1.67 -2.64 -11.07
N HIS A 60 -0.52 -3.32 -10.95
CA HIS A 60 0.35 -3.56 -12.10
C HIS A 60 -0.22 -4.60 -13.09
N GLY A 61 -1.26 -5.36 -12.69
CA GLY A 61 -1.86 -6.43 -13.49
C GLY A 61 -3.02 -6.03 -14.41
N SER A 62 -3.52 -4.78 -14.37
CA SER A 62 -4.75 -4.39 -15.08
C SER A 62 -4.54 -3.57 -16.36
N SER A 63 -3.42 -3.78 -17.07
CA SER A 63 -3.25 -3.37 -18.48
C SER A 63 -2.84 -4.56 -19.33
N LYS A 64 -3.73 -5.55 -19.45
CA LYS A 64 -3.68 -6.52 -20.56
C LYS A 64 -5.05 -7.17 -20.79
N LYS A 65 -5.99 -6.41 -21.36
CA LYS A 65 -6.81 -6.90 -22.47
C LYS A 65 -7.52 -5.76 -23.19
#